data_AF-A0AAP8PPA2-F1
#
_entry.id   AF-A0AAP8PPA2-F1
#
_cell.length_a   1.000
_cell.length_b   1.000
_cell.length_c   1.000
_cell.angle_alpha   90.00
_cell.angle_beta   90.00
_cell.angle_gamma   90.00
#
_symmetry.space_group_name_H-M   'P 1'
#
loop_
_entity.id
_entity.type
_entity.pdbx_description
1 polymer ?
#
loop_
_entity_poly.entity_id
_entity_poly.type
_entity_poly.pdbx_seq_one_letter_code
_entity_poly.pdbx_strand_id
1 'polypeptide(L)'
;VITRNKIGTVIFSPIHITFEVNENYDPIFIEKMITRWDFINKIRKFEEGTVYERMAVKPEDFLTYETAIPFLEEQQKIGDFFNDFDILIEKQSQKIDLLKQRKQGFLQKMFV
;
A
#
# COMPACT_ATOMS: atom_id res chain seq x y z
N VAL A 1 -0.08 -0.78 9.44
CA VAL A 1 -0.13 -0.88 7.96
C VAL A 1 0.50 0.39 7.41
N ILE A 2 1.44 0.26 6.47
CA ILE A 2 2.08 1.42 5.81
C ILE A 2 1.25 1.78 4.58
N THR A 3 0.97 3.07 4.39
CA THR A 3 0.20 3.55 3.23
C THR A 3 0.69 4.90 2.77
N ARG A 4 0.57 5.17 1.46
CA ARG A 4 0.87 6.47 0.89
C ARG A 4 -0.39 7.34 0.90
N ASN A 5 -0.22 8.61 1.23
CA ASN A 5 -1.27 9.60 1.08
C ASN A 5 -1.52 9.90 -0.42
N LYS A 6 -2.76 9.68 -0.87
CA LYS A 6 -3.22 9.91 -2.26
C LYS A 6 -4.21 11.08 -2.37
N ILE A 7 -4.55 11.71 -1.25
CA ILE A 7 -5.68 12.66 -1.13
C ILE A 7 -5.19 14.12 -1.04
N GLY A 8 -3.91 14.35 -0.72
CA GLY A 8 -3.33 15.68 -0.56
C GLY A 8 -3.28 16.09 0.91
N THR A 9 -3.65 17.32 1.24
CA THR A 9 -3.60 17.78 2.65
C THR A 9 -4.65 17.06 3.50
N VAL A 10 -4.20 16.34 4.53
CA VAL A 10 -5.07 15.55 5.42
C VAL A 10 -4.69 15.73 6.88
N ILE A 11 -5.67 15.59 7.77
CA ILE A 11 -5.47 15.53 9.23
C ILE A 11 -5.47 14.06 9.63
N PHE A 12 -4.47 13.63 10.37
CA PHE A 12 -4.37 12.26 10.90
C PHE A 12 -4.04 12.27 12.39
N SER A 13 -4.34 11.17 13.07
CA SER A 13 -4.05 11.02 14.50
C SER A 13 -2.54 11.12 14.73
N PRO A 14 -2.06 11.91 15.73
CA PRO A 14 -0.63 12.09 16.01
C PRO A 14 0.15 10.81 16.34
N ILE A 15 -0.55 9.71 16.58
CA ILE A 15 0.03 8.38 16.80
C ILE A 15 0.73 7.82 15.56
N HIS A 16 0.39 8.32 14.36
CA HIS A 16 1.00 7.84 13.12
C HIS A 16 2.30 8.58 12.86
N ILE A 17 3.35 7.79 12.64
CA ILE A 17 4.61 8.31 12.13
C ILE A 17 4.45 8.57 10.63
N THR A 18 4.90 9.73 10.18
CA THR A 18 4.84 10.13 8.77
C THR A 18 6.24 10.37 8.23
N PHE A 19 6.41 10.03 6.97
CA PHE A 19 7.64 10.20 6.23
C PHE A 19 7.34 10.90 4.90
N GLU A 20 8.30 11.66 4.42
CA GLU A 20 8.24 12.31 3.13
C GLU A 20 9.26 11.66 2.19
N VAL A 21 8.84 11.45 0.94
CA VAL A 21 9.72 10.92 -0.10
C VAL A 21 10.49 12.09 -0.68
N ASN A 22 11.82 11.97 -0.72
CA ASN A 22 12.69 12.97 -1.33
C ASN A 22 12.39 13.10 -2.83
N GLU A 23 12.46 14.33 -3.35
CA GLU A 23 12.14 14.69 -4.75
C GLU A 23 12.90 13.88 -5.81
N ASN A 24 14.05 13.29 -5.46
CA ASN A 24 14.85 12.47 -6.37
C ASN A 24 14.33 11.03 -6.55
N TYR A 25 13.24 10.65 -5.88
CA TYR A 25 12.70 9.29 -5.89
C TYR A 25 11.22 9.28 -6.28
N ASP A 26 10.79 8.21 -6.95
CA ASP A 26 9.39 8.05 -7.32
C ASP A 26 8.55 7.59 -6.12
N PRO A 27 7.49 8.34 -5.72
CA PRO A 27 6.69 7.99 -4.54
C PRO A 27 5.93 6.67 -4.67
N ILE A 28 5.52 6.27 -5.88
CA ILE A 28 4.79 5.02 -6.12
C ILE A 28 5.77 3.85 -5.96
N PHE A 29 6.96 3.95 -6.53
CA PHE A 29 8.03 2.98 -6.33
C PHE A 29 8.36 2.80 -4.85
N ILE A 30 8.54 3.89 -4.10
CA ILE A 30 8.83 3.81 -2.66
C ILE A 30 7.68 3.13 -1.90
N GLU A 31 6.42 3.48 -2.20
CA GLU A 31 5.24 2.80 -1.64
C GLU A 31 5.30 1.29 -1.89
N LYS A 32 5.58 0.84 -3.12
CA LYS A 32 5.69 -0.58 -3.46
C LYS A 32 6.90 -1.25 -2.80
N MET A 33 8.01 -0.54 -2.62
CA MET A 33 9.22 -1.06 -1.99
C MET A 33 9.02 -1.30 -0.49
N ILE A 34 8.46 -0.34 0.24
CA ILE A 34 8.28 -0.44 1.70
C ILE A 34 7.07 -1.29 2.10
N THR A 35 6.18 -1.60 1.16
CA THR A 35 5.07 -2.55 1.38
C THR A 35 5.47 -3.99 1.06
N ARG A 36 6.68 -4.23 0.55
CA ARG A 36 7.20 -5.55 0.22
C ARG A 36 7.40 -6.39 1.49
N TRP A 37 7.08 -7.69 1.40
CA TRP A 37 7.03 -8.61 2.54
C TRP A 37 8.36 -8.71 3.30
N ASP A 38 9.48 -8.66 2.60
CA ASP A 38 10.83 -8.74 3.15
C ASP A 38 11.21 -7.46 3.91
N PHE A 39 10.83 -6.28 3.39
CA PHE A 39 11.01 -5.01 4.10
C PHE A 39 10.22 -5.05 5.41
N ILE A 40 8.93 -5.37 5.33
CA ILE A 40 8.06 -5.47 6.50
C ILE A 40 8.60 -6.48 7.52
N ASN A 41 9.05 -7.66 7.09
CA ASN A 41 9.58 -8.67 8.00
C ASN A 41 10.92 -8.29 8.64
N LYS A 42 11.76 -7.49 7.97
CA LYS A 42 12.98 -6.96 8.59
C LYS A 42 12.65 -5.89 9.62
N ILE A 43 11.78 -4.95 9.28
CA ILE A 43 11.39 -3.83 10.14
C ILE A 43 10.59 -4.29 11.36
N ARG A 44 9.77 -5.34 11.23
CA ARG A 44 9.02 -5.95 12.35
C ARG A 44 9.90 -6.37 13.54
N LYS A 45 11.19 -6.62 13.33
CA LYS A 45 12.12 -6.98 14.42
C LYS A 45 12.37 -5.84 15.40
N PHE A 46 12.11 -4.61 14.97
CA PHE A 46 12.27 -3.39 15.75
C PHE A 46 10.94 -2.88 16.32
N GLU A 47 9.86 -3.69 16.24
CA GLU A 47 8.58 -3.34 16.84
C GLU A 47 8.69 -3.32 18.37
N GLU A 48 8.44 -2.16 18.97
CA GLU A 48 8.43 -1.97 20.41
C GLU A 48 7.00 -1.70 20.89
N GLY A 49 6.62 -2.30 22.02
CA GLY A 49 5.32 -2.10 22.66
C GLY A 49 4.79 -3.36 23.31
N THR A 50 4.08 -3.21 24.42
CA THR A 50 3.48 -4.34 25.16
C THR A 50 2.04 -4.63 24.73
N VAL A 51 1.36 -3.64 24.15
CA VAL A 51 0.03 -3.79 23.58
C VAL A 51 0.20 -3.98 22.09
N TYR A 52 -0.23 -5.14 21.58
CA TYR A 52 -0.08 -5.51 20.16
C TYR A 52 -0.56 -4.42 19.19
N GLU A 53 -1.69 -3.76 19.51
CA GLU A 53 -2.26 -2.68 18.70
C GLU A 53 -1.45 -1.36 18.74
N ARG A 54 -0.50 -1.23 19.65
CA ARG A 54 0.35 -0.05 19.84
C ARG A 54 1.82 -0.33 19.57
N MET A 55 2.13 -1.51 19.04
CA MET A 55 3.49 -1.80 18.61
C MET A 55 3.84 -0.89 17.44
N ALA A 56 4.96 -0.20 17.57
CA ALA A 56 5.45 0.72 16.56
C ALA A 56 6.96 0.57 16.43
N VAL A 57 7.47 0.90 15.24
CA VAL A 57 8.90 0.99 14.99
C VAL A 57 9.29 2.46 15.10
N LYS A 58 10.40 2.73 15.79
CA LYS A 58 10.93 4.09 15.90
C LYS A 58 11.37 4.60 14.52
N PRO A 59 11.25 5.91 14.24
CA PRO A 59 11.67 6.48 12.96
C PRO A 59 13.14 6.17 12.63
N GLU A 60 14.02 6.16 13.63
CA GLU A 60 15.45 5.89 13.44
C GLU A 60 15.67 4.48 12.92
N ASP A 61 15.07 3.48 13.58
CA ASP A 61 15.16 2.07 13.19
C ASP A 61 14.57 1.83 11.79
N PHE A 62 13.47 2.51 11.46
CA PHE A 62 12.87 2.44 10.13
C PHE A 62 13.83 2.92 9.03
N LEU A 63 14.57 3.99 9.30
CA LEU A 63 15.52 4.60 8.35
C LEU A 63 16.85 3.85 8.26
N THR A 64 17.13 2.89 9.15
CA THR A 64 18.34 2.04 9.06
C THR A 64 18.30 1.02 7.92
N TYR A 65 17.15 0.82 7.29
CA TYR A 65 17.03 -0.14 6.20
C TYR A 65 17.76 0.36 4.94
N GLU A 66 18.85 -0.31 4.60
CA GLU A 66 19.59 -0.06 3.37
C GLU A 66 19.20 -1.07 2.28
N THR A 67 18.99 -0.57 1.06
CA THR A 67 18.79 -1.39 -0.14
C THR A 67 19.32 -0.65 -1.36
N ALA A 68 19.68 -1.40 -2.40
CA ALA A 68 19.91 -0.82 -3.70
C ALA A 68 18.60 -0.22 -4.24
N ILE A 69 18.67 1.03 -4.68
CA ILE A 69 17.57 1.74 -5.33
C ILE A 69 18.01 2.04 -6.77
N PRO A 70 17.20 1.68 -7.80
CA PRO A 70 17.57 1.92 -9.19
C PRO A 70 17.47 3.40 -9.56
N PHE A 71 17.92 3.78 -10.75
CA PHE A 71 17.78 5.16 -11.24
C PHE A 71 16.30 5.56 -11.39
N LEU A 72 16.02 6.86 -11.30
CA LEU A 72 14.65 7.40 -11.28
C LEU A 72 13.79 6.93 -12.46
N GLU A 73 14.36 6.85 -13.67
CA GLU A 73 13.63 6.36 -14.86
C GLU A 73 13.13 4.92 -14.69
N GLU A 74 13.94 4.05 -14.08
CA GLU A 74 13.56 2.67 -13.81
C GLU A 74 12.52 2.60 -12.68
N GLN A 75 12.65 3.45 -11.66
CA GLN A 75 11.66 3.55 -10.59
C GLN A 75 10.28 3.90 -11.16
N GLN A 76 10.20 4.88 -12.06
CA GLN A 76 8.95 5.28 -12.72
C GLN A 76 8.36 4.13 -13.54
N LYS A 77 9.15 3.44 -14.36
CA LYS A 77 8.69 2.28 -15.13
C LYS A 77 8.12 1.17 -14.23
N ILE A 78 8.79 0.88 -13.12
CA ILE A 78 8.32 -0.11 -12.15
C ILE A 78 7.02 0.37 -11.47
N GLY A 79 6.97 1.64 -11.07
CA GLY A 79 5.80 2.26 -10.44
C GLY A 79 4.57 2.22 -11.34
N ASP A 80 4.72 2.65 -12.59
CA ASP A 80 3.67 2.64 -13.62
C ASP A 80 3.17 1.23 -13.89
N PHE A 81 4.08 0.26 -14.03
CA PHE A 81 3.72 -1.15 -14.21
C PHE A 81 2.82 -1.65 -13.08
N PHE A 82 3.19 -1.43 -11.82
CA PHE A 82 2.35 -1.86 -10.70
C PHE A 82 1.03 -1.10 -10.60
N ASN A 83 1.03 0.18 -10.98
CA ASN A 83 -0.19 0.98 -11.01
C ASN A 83 -1.19 0.46 -12.07
N ASP A 84 -0.71 0.08 -13.25
CA ASP A 84 -1.54 -0.55 -14.28
C ASP A 84 -2.15 -1.87 -13.81
N PHE A 85 -1.38 -2.67 -13.06
CA PHE A 85 -1.87 -3.90 -12.43
C PHE A 85 -2.95 -3.62 -11.39
N ASP A 86 -2.77 -2.62 -10.52
CA ASP A 86 -3.77 -2.24 -9.52
C ASP A 86 -5.09 -1.81 -10.20
N ILE A 87 -5.01 -1.01 -11.28
CA ILE A 87 -6.17 -0.60 -12.08
C ILE A 87 -6.89 -1.81 -12.69
N LEU A 88 -6.12 -2.79 -13.20
CA LEU A 88 -6.68 -4.01 -13.77
C LEU A 88 -7.42 -4.85 -12.71
N ILE A 89 -6.82 -5.00 -11.53
CA ILE A 89 -7.41 -5.71 -10.39
C ILE A 89 -8.71 -5.02 -9.96
N GLU A 90 -8.72 -3.69 -9.87
CA GLU A 90 -9.90 -2.93 -9.51
C GLU A 90 -11.04 -3.14 -10.52
N LYS A 91 -10.77 -3.01 -11.82
CA LYS A 91 -11.75 -3.27 -12.88
C LYS A 91 -12.32 -4.69 -12.82
N GLN A 92 -11.46 -5.67 -12.58
CA GLN A 92 -11.90 -7.06 -12.48
C GLN A 92 -12.76 -7.30 -11.23
N SER A 93 -12.42 -6.66 -10.11
CA SER A 93 -13.18 -6.74 -8.86
C SER A 93 -14.57 -6.14 -9.02
N GLN A 94 -14.68 -4.95 -9.64
CA GLN A 94 -15.95 -4.32 -10.00
C GLN A 94 -16.81 -5.22 -10.90
N LYS A 95 -16.19 -5.87 -11.90
CA LYS A 95 -16.89 -6.82 -12.79
C LYS A 95 -17.44 -8.02 -12.01
N ILE A 96 -16.65 -8.58 -11.09
CA ILE A 96 -17.09 -9.70 -10.25
C ILE A 96 -18.31 -9.29 -9.41
N ASP A 97 -18.28 -8.11 -8.81
CA ASP A 97 -19.37 -7.65 -7.95
C ASP A 97 -20.65 -7.38 -8.75
N LEU A 98 -20.54 -6.79 -9.94
CA LEU A 98 -21.67 -6.63 -10.86
C LEU A 98 -22.28 -7.99 -11.26
N LEU A 99 -21.44 -8.99 -11.54
CA LEU A 99 -21.91 -10.33 -11.88
C LEU A 99 -22.61 -11.03 -10.70
N LYS A 100 -22.11 -10.85 -9.47
CA LYS A 100 -22.78 -11.34 -8.26
C LYS A 100 -24.15 -10.70 -8.09
N GLN A 101 -24.26 -9.38 -8.24
CA GLN A 101 -25.53 -8.66 -8.16
C GLN A 101 -26.51 -9.14 -9.25
N ARG A 102 -26.04 -9.30 -10.49
CA ARG A 102 -26.85 -9.81 -11.60
C ARG A 102 -27.36 -11.22 -11.34
N LYS A 103 -26.49 -12.11 -10.86
CA LYS A 103 -26.88 -13.49 -10.47
C LYS A 103 -27.95 -13.47 -9.39
N GLN A 104 -27.79 -12.65 -8.36
CA GLN A 104 -28.79 -12.51 -7.30
C GLN A 104 -30.14 -12.03 -7.85
N GLY A 105 -30.14 -11.02 -8.71
CA GLY A 105 -31.36 -10.52 -9.34
C GLY A 105 -32.06 -11.57 -10.22
N PHE A 106 -31.31 -12.41 -10.94
CA PHE A 106 -31.89 -13.51 -11.72
C PHE A 106 -32.46 -14.62 -10.84
N LEU A 107 -31.76 -15.01 -9.77
CA LEU A 107 -32.27 -16.02 -8.84
C LEU A 107 -33.55 -15.56 -8.14
N GLN A 108 -33.65 -14.28 -7.76
CA GLN A 108 -34.89 -13.72 -7.22
C GLN A 108 -36.05 -13.84 -8.22
N LYS A 109 -35.80 -13.64 -9.51
CA LYS A 109 -36.81 -13.77 -10.57
C LYS A 109 -37.16 -15.22 -10.94
N MET A 110 -36.41 -16.22 -10.48
CA MET A 110 -36.65 -17.64 -10.79
C MET A 110 -37.70 -18.29 -9.87
N PHE A 111 -37.93 -17.73 -8.68
CA PHE A 111 -38.82 -18.31 -7.67
C PHE A 111 -40.05 -17.42 -7.39
N VAL A 112 -40.41 -16.58 -8.36
CA VAL A 112 -41.63 -15.75 -8.40
C VAL A 112 -42.50 -16.23 -9.55
#